data_AF-A0A6C0JVH5-F1
#
_entry.id   AF-A0A6C0JVH5-F1
#
_cell.length_a   1.000
_cell.length_b   1.000
_cell.length_c   1.000
_cell.angle_alpha   90.00
_cell.angle_beta   90.00
_cell.angle_gamma   90.00
#
_symmetry.space_group_name_H-M   'P 1'
#
loop_
_entity.id
_entity.type
_entity.pdbx_description
1 polymer ?
#
loop_
_entity_poly.entity_id
_entity_poly.type
_entity_poly.pdbx_seq_one_letter_code
_entity_poly.pdbx_strand_id
1 'polypeptide(L)'
;MNTKEQLVHTVKEWMQLEQEIKVLQKELKQRRETKKDLTKVLIETMKTNEIDCFDMTTGKIIYTKNKVRAPISKTHLMASITNYFKDTDIETVKELTKFILESREVKTTDKIRLKEIHQAT
;
A
#
# COMPACT_ATOMS: atom_id res chain seq x y z
N MET A 1 -19.92 -18.61 44.42
CA MET A 1 -18.59 -18.58 43.79
C MET A 1 -17.83 -17.40 44.36
N ASN A 2 -16.62 -17.64 44.88
CA ASN A 2 -15.85 -16.64 45.61
C ASN A 2 -15.24 -15.64 44.63
N THR A 3 -15.38 -14.34 44.87
CA THR A 3 -15.00 -13.24 43.96
C THR A 3 -13.52 -13.30 43.55
N LYS A 4 -12.65 -13.88 44.38
CA LYS A 4 -11.24 -14.14 44.05
C LYS A 4 -11.05 -15.23 42.99
N GLU A 5 -11.87 -16.28 42.99
CA GLU A 5 -11.76 -17.39 42.02
C GLU A 5 -12.18 -16.91 40.62
N GLN A 6 -13.23 -16.10 40.54
CA GLN A 6 -13.65 -15.45 39.29
C GLN A 6 -12.56 -14.54 38.73
N LEU A 7 -11.93 -13.71 39.58
CA LEU A 7 -10.84 -12.85 39.14
C LEU A 7 -9.67 -13.65 38.56
N VAL A 8 -9.26 -14.73 39.24
CA VAL A 8 -8.15 -15.58 38.77
C VAL A 8 -8.51 -16.27 37.45
N HIS A 9 -9.76 -16.70 37.27
CA HIS A 9 -10.24 -17.26 36.00
C HIS A 9 -10.18 -16.23 34.87
N THR A 10 -10.75 -15.05 35.07
CA THR A 10 -10.76 -13.96 34.08
C THR A 10 -9.35 -13.57 33.67
N VAL A 11 -8.40 -13.47 34.62
CA VAL A 11 -7.01 -13.12 34.33
C VAL A 11 -6.32 -14.19 33.49
N LYS A 12 -6.58 -15.48 33.76
CA LYS A 12 -6.01 -16.58 32.98
C LYS A 12 -6.54 -16.60 31.56
N GLU A 13 -7.85 -16.45 31.37
CA GLU A 13 -8.45 -16.38 30.04
C GLU A 13 -7.96 -15.17 29.25
N TRP A 14 -7.88 -14.01 29.90
CA TRP A 14 -7.35 -12.81 29.26
C TRP A 14 -5.90 -12.99 28.79
N MET A 15 -5.05 -13.60 29.63
CA MET A 15 -3.65 -13.87 29.27
C MET A 15 -3.53 -14.93 28.15
N GLN A 16 -4.41 -15.92 28.11
CA GLN A 16 -4.48 -16.89 27.01
C GLN A 16 -4.87 -16.20 25.70
N LEU A 17 -5.93 -15.39 25.71
CA LEU A 17 -6.37 -14.64 24.54
C LEU A 17 -5.28 -13.70 24.01
N GLU A 18 -4.56 -13.00 24.89
CA GLU A 18 -3.42 -12.15 24.48
C GLU A 18 -2.34 -12.96 23.75
N GLN A 19 -2.01 -14.15 24.25
CA GLN A 19 -1.01 -15.00 23.62
C GLN A 19 -1.50 -15.55 22.26
N GLU A 20 -2.77 -15.96 22.16
CA GLU A 20 -3.38 -16.43 20.92
C GLU A 20 -3.40 -15.33 19.86
N ILE A 21 -3.83 -14.12 20.21
CA ILE A 21 -3.85 -12.96 19.32
C ILE A 21 -2.44 -12.68 18.79
N LYS A 22 -1.43 -12.72 19.66
CA LYS A 22 -0.03 -12.50 19.26
C LYS A 22 0.46 -13.54 18.25
N VAL A 23 0.10 -14.81 18.43
CA VAL A 23 0.44 -15.88 17.50
C VAL A 23 -0.26 -15.67 16.15
N LEU A 24 -1.58 -15.42 16.17
CA LEU A 24 -2.37 -15.21 14.96
C LEU A 24 -1.90 -13.98 14.16
N GLN A 25 -1.51 -12.90 14.84
CA GLN A 25 -0.95 -11.71 14.18
C GLN A 25 0.38 -12.02 13.48
N LYS A 26 1.25 -12.80 14.12
CA LYS A 26 2.52 -13.23 13.51
C LYS A 26 2.26 -14.06 12.26
N GLU A 27 1.34 -15.02 12.33
CA GLU A 27 1.02 -15.88 11.21
C GLU A 27 0.33 -15.12 10.07
N LEU A 28 -0.55 -14.17 10.39
CA LEU A 28 -1.17 -13.26 9.42
C LEU A 28 -0.12 -12.44 8.68
N LYS A 29 0.89 -11.92 9.40
CA LYS A 29 2.00 -11.17 8.79
C LYS A 29 2.76 -12.06 7.81
N GLN A 30 3.12 -13.28 8.21
CA GLN A 30 3.83 -14.23 7.35
C GLN A 30 3.03 -14.60 6.10
N ARG A 31 1.72 -14.84 6.23
CA ARG A 31 0.84 -15.11 5.08
C ARG A 31 0.74 -13.92 4.12
N ARG A 32 0.71 -12.69 4.65
CA ARG A 32 0.72 -11.46 3.83
C ARG A 32 2.03 -11.30 3.04
N GLU A 33 3.16 -11.60 3.66
CA GLU A 33 4.48 -11.57 3.02
C GLU A 33 4.58 -12.63 1.92
N THR A 34 4.22 -13.88 2.24
CA THR A 34 4.20 -14.99 1.28
C THR A 34 3.29 -14.67 0.09
N LYS A 35 2.08 -14.15 0.34
CA LYS A 35 1.17 -13.71 -0.72
C LYS A 35 1.80 -12.63 -1.60
N LYS A 36 2.50 -11.66 -1.01
CA LYS A 36 3.18 -10.60 -1.76
C LYS A 36 4.25 -11.17 -2.68
N ASP A 37 5.00 -12.16 -2.23
CA ASP A 37 6.05 -12.78 -3.04
C ASP A 37 5.46 -13.66 -4.15
N LEU A 38 4.42 -14.44 -3.87
CA LEU A 38 3.67 -15.16 -4.90
C LEU A 38 3.08 -14.23 -5.97
N THR A 39 2.55 -13.06 -5.57
CA THR A 39 2.06 -12.06 -6.53
C THR A 39 3.17 -11.54 -7.44
N LYS A 40 4.41 -11.38 -6.95
CA LYS A 40 5.54 -10.97 -7.80
C LYS A 40 5.87 -12.04 -8.84
N VAL A 41 5.97 -13.29 -8.40
CA VAL A 41 6.21 -14.43 -9.28
C VAL A 41 5.10 -14.52 -10.34
N LEU A 42 3.84 -14.38 -9.92
CA LEU A 42 2.70 -14.41 -10.84
C LEU A 42 2.77 -13.29 -11.88
N ILE A 43 3.10 -12.05 -11.46
CA ILE A 43 3.29 -10.93 -12.39
C ILE A 43 4.41 -11.22 -13.40
N GLU A 44 5.51 -11.82 -12.96
CA GLU A 44 6.64 -12.17 -13.83
C GLU A 44 6.26 -13.26 -14.83
N THR A 45 5.59 -14.33 -14.37
CA THR A 45 5.08 -15.40 -15.22
C THR A 45 4.05 -14.89 -16.23
N MET A 46 3.10 -14.06 -15.81
CA MET A 46 2.08 -13.47 -16.69
C MET A 46 2.71 -12.55 -17.74
N LYS A 47 3.75 -11.77 -17.37
CA LYS A 47 4.50 -10.93 -18.33
C LYS A 47 5.29 -11.76 -19.33
N THR A 48 5.97 -12.80 -18.88
CA THR A 48 6.86 -13.63 -19.72
C THR A 48 6.07 -14.43 -20.73
N ASN A 49 4.90 -14.93 -20.33
CA ASN A 49 4.03 -15.75 -21.16
C ASN A 49 2.93 -14.94 -21.86
N GLU A 50 2.95 -13.61 -21.76
CA GLU A 50 1.95 -12.70 -22.36
C GLU A 50 0.49 -13.07 -22.00
N ILE A 51 0.27 -13.47 -20.74
CA ILE A 51 -1.04 -13.86 -20.23
C ILE A 51 -1.73 -12.62 -19.64
N ASP A 52 -2.74 -12.10 -20.33
CA ASP A 52 -3.51 -10.93 -19.87
C ASP A 52 -4.60 -11.29 -18.85
N CYS A 53 -5.19 -12.47 -18.97
CA CYS A 53 -6.26 -12.97 -18.10
C CYS A 53 -6.09 -14.46 -17.83
N PHE A 54 -6.31 -14.86 -16.58
CA PHE A 54 -6.29 -16.26 -16.14
C PHE A 54 -7.59 -16.58 -15.42
N ASP A 55 -8.43 -17.42 -16.05
CA ASP A 55 -9.71 -17.84 -15.49
C ASP A 55 -9.53 -19.02 -14.52
N MET A 56 -10.24 -18.96 -13.40
CA MET A 56 -10.29 -19.98 -12.37
C MET A 56 -11.73 -20.24 -11.98
N THR A 57 -11.98 -21.38 -11.34
CA THR A 57 -13.31 -21.79 -10.87
C THR A 57 -13.97 -20.75 -9.93
N THR A 58 -13.17 -19.96 -9.22
CA THR A 58 -13.62 -18.95 -8.26
C THR A 58 -13.56 -17.50 -8.78
N GLY A 59 -13.19 -17.29 -10.04
CA GLY A 59 -13.07 -15.96 -10.65
C GLY A 59 -11.88 -15.86 -11.59
N LYS A 60 -11.51 -14.64 -11.98
CA LYS A 60 -10.41 -14.40 -12.93
C LYS A 60 -9.34 -13.49 -12.37
N ILE A 61 -8.08 -13.78 -12.70
CA ILE A 61 -6.95 -12.89 -12.44
C ILE A 61 -6.67 -12.12 -13.73
N ILE A 62 -6.75 -10.80 -13.65
CA ILE A 62 -6.45 -9.91 -14.77
C ILE A 62 -5.14 -9.19 -14.47
N TYR A 63 -4.18 -9.29 -15.38
CA TYR A 63 -2.97 -8.48 -15.31
C TYR A 63 -3.23 -7.12 -15.97
N THR A 64 -3.31 -6.07 -15.15
CA THR A 64 -3.50 -4.70 -15.64
C THR A 64 -2.23 -3.88 -15.43
N LYS A 65 -1.70 -3.30 -16.50
CA LYS A 65 -0.54 -2.39 -16.44
C LYS A 65 -0.98 -0.94 -16.62
N ASN A 66 -1.08 -0.20 -15.51
CA ASN A 66 -1.35 1.24 -15.56
C ASN A 66 -0.04 2.02 -15.70
N LYS A 67 0.13 2.75 -16.81
CA LYS A 67 1.22 3.70 -17.00
C LYS A 67 0.71 5.10 -16.66
N VAL A 68 1.02 5.58 -15.46
CA VAL A 68 0.80 6.97 -15.08
C VAL A 68 2.14 7.70 -15.06
N ARG A 69 2.17 8.95 -15.51
CA ARG A 69 3.36 9.79 -15.32
C ARG A 69 3.54 9.97 -13.81
N ALA A 70 4.77 9.79 -13.33
CA ALA A 70 5.07 10.02 -11.93
C ALA A 70 4.69 11.47 -11.56
N PRO A 71 4.13 11.70 -10.36
CA PRO A 71 3.94 13.05 -9.86
C PRO A 71 5.26 13.81 -9.93
N ILE A 72 5.23 15.06 -10.40
CA ILE A 72 6.43 15.90 -10.45
C ILE A 72 6.83 16.23 -9.01
N SER A 73 7.88 15.57 -8.53
CA SER A 73 8.51 15.84 -7.23
C SER A 73 9.37 17.11 -7.30
N LYS A 74 9.64 17.72 -6.14
CA LYS A 74 10.57 18.85 -6.03
C LYS A 74 11.94 18.53 -6.62
N THR A 75 12.46 17.33 -6.33
CA THR A 75 13.76 16.86 -6.82
C THR A 75 13.78 16.69 -8.34
N HIS A 76 12.73 16.09 -8.91
CA HIS A 76 12.62 15.91 -10.35
C HIS A 76 12.47 17.24 -11.09
N LEU A 77 11.70 18.17 -10.52
CA LEU A 77 11.50 19.51 -11.09
C LEU A 77 12.80 20.33 -11.07
N MET A 78 13.49 20.40 -9.94
CA MET A 78 14.79 21.09 -9.84
C MET A 78 15.80 20.52 -10.84
N ALA A 79 15.95 19.19 -10.89
CA ALA A 79 16.87 18.55 -11.82
C ALA A 79 16.51 18.85 -13.29
N SER A 80 15.22 18.86 -13.62
CA SER A 80 14.76 19.18 -14.98
C SER A 80 15.03 20.64 -15.36
N ILE A 81 14.80 21.59 -14.45
CA ILE A 81 15.08 23.01 -14.67
C ILE A 81 16.59 23.25 -14.80
N THR A 82 17.40 22.68 -13.90
CA THR A 82 18.87 22.79 -13.96
C THR A 82 19.45 22.17 -15.24
N ASN A 83 18.92 21.01 -15.67
CA ASN A 83 19.39 20.35 -16.89
C ASN A 83 19.00 21.13 -18.16
N TYR A 84 17.86 21.81 -18.15
CA TYR A 84 17.38 22.59 -19.28
C TYR A 84 18.05 23.97 -19.36
N PHE A 85 18.17 24.65 -18.21
CA PHE A 85 18.82 25.95 -18.07
C PHE A 85 20.20 25.80 -17.43
N LYS A 86 21.16 25.33 -18.24
CA LYS A 86 22.51 24.93 -17.80
C LYS A 86 23.33 26.03 -17.10
N ASP A 87 23.01 27.30 -17.35
CA ASP A 87 23.77 28.47 -16.85
C ASP A 87 23.00 29.31 -15.82
N THR A 88 22.02 28.72 -15.15
CA THR A 88 21.15 29.43 -14.19
C THR A 88 21.59 29.21 -12.75
N ASP A 89 21.59 30.29 -11.97
CA ASP A 89 21.94 30.24 -10.54
C ASP A 89 21.02 29.25 -9.79
N ILE A 90 21.64 28.40 -8.97
CA ILE A 90 20.97 27.41 -8.12
C ILE A 90 19.86 28.06 -7.28
N GLU A 91 20.04 29.29 -6.83
CA GLU A 91 19.06 29.99 -6.00
C GLU A 91 17.79 30.34 -6.80
N THR A 92 17.95 30.82 -8.03
CA THR A 92 16.81 31.09 -8.92
C THR A 92 16.06 29.80 -9.31
N VAL A 93 16.76 28.67 -9.48
CA VAL A 93 16.13 27.36 -9.70
C VAL A 93 15.30 26.94 -8.49
N LYS A 94 15.79 27.17 -7.26
CA LYS A 94 15.04 26.86 -6.04
C LYS A 94 13.79 27.71 -5.89
N GLU A 95 13.89 29.02 -6.12
CA GLU A 95 12.75 29.93 -6.04
C GLU A 95 11.68 29.59 -7.08
N LEU A 96 12.09 29.36 -8.33
CA LEU A 96 11.19 28.95 -9.41
C LEU A 96 10.52 27.60 -9.10
N THR A 97 11.28 26.63 -8.61
CA THR A 97 10.74 25.33 -8.20
C THR A 97 9.71 25.50 -7.08
N LYS A 98 10.01 26.33 -6.08
CA LYS A 98 9.09 26.61 -4.97
C LYS A 98 7.80 27.25 -5.48
N PHE A 99 7.92 28.28 -6.32
CA PHE A 99 6.77 28.96 -6.91
C PHE A 99 5.87 28.01 -7.72
N ILE A 100 6.44 27.18 -8.60
CA ILE A 100 5.69 26.21 -9.41
C ILE A 100 4.98 25.16 -8.54
N LEU A 101 5.55 24.77 -7.40
CA LEU A 101 4.93 23.82 -6.50
C LEU A 101 3.81 24.45 -5.66
N GLU A 102 3.98 25.69 -5.24
CA GLU A 102 2.99 26.46 -4.46
C GLU A 102 1.82 26.95 -5.33
N SER A 103 2.06 27.22 -6.61
CA SER A 103 1.03 27.63 -7.57
C SER A 103 0.16 26.48 -8.08
N ARG A 104 0.39 25.24 -7.63
CA ARG A 104 -0.39 24.08 -8.08
C ARG A 104 -1.77 24.06 -7.44
N GLU A 105 -2.78 23.99 -8.30
CA GLU A 105 -4.17 23.81 -7.90
C GLU A 105 -4.33 22.53 -7.07
N VAL A 106 -4.79 22.68 -5.83
CA VAL A 106 -5.13 21.56 -4.94
C VAL A 106 -6.55 21.13 -5.24
N LYS A 107 -6.72 20.00 -5.94
CA LYS A 107 -8.04 19.40 -6.19
C LYS A 107 -8.38 18.41 -5.08
N THR A 108 -9.26 18.81 -4.18
CA THR A 108 -9.87 17.91 -3.19
C THR A 108 -10.93 17.06 -3.88
N THR A 109 -10.77 15.73 -3.86
CA THR A 109 -11.76 14.79 -4.41
C THR A 109 -12.25 13.87 -3.30
N ASP A 110 -13.50 14.06 -2.89
CA ASP A 110 -14.15 13.17 -1.91
C ASP A 110 -14.56 11.87 -2.61
N LYS A 111 -14.16 10.72 -2.04
CA LYS A 111 -14.54 9.40 -2.55
C LYS A 111 -15.14 8.55 -1.44
N ILE A 112 -16.38 8.13 -1.66
CA ILE A 112 -17.07 7.11 -0.87
C ILE A 112 -16.73 5.75 -1.49
N ARG A 113 -16.26 4.79 -0.67
CA ARG A 113 -16.07 3.39 -1.10
C ARG A 113 -16.87 2.45 -0.21
N LEU A 114 -17.65 1.57 -0.85
CA LEU A 114 -18.30 0.44 -0.20
C LEU A 114 -17.26 -0.67 0.00
N LYS A 115 -17.05 -1.09 1.24
CA LYS A 115 -16.20 -2.24 1.59
C LYS A 115 -17.12 -3.44 1.80
N GLU A 116 -17.04 -4.44 0.93
CA GLU A 116 -17.77 -5.70 1.13
C GLU A 116 -17.21 -6.44 2.34
N ILE A 117 -18.05 -6.60 3.37
CA ILE A 117 -17.80 -7.53 4.45
C ILE A 117 -18.24 -8.89 3.92
N HIS A 118 -17.29 -9.75 3.56
CA HIS A 118 -17.59 -11.17 3.40
C HIS A 118 -17.99 -11.66 4.80
N GLN A 119 -19.28 -11.94 5.01
CA GLN A 119 -19.74 -12.63 6.19
C GLN A 119 -19.11 -14.02 6.15
N ALA A 120 -18.17 -14.27 7.06
CA ALA A 120 -17.67 -15.61 7.31
C ALA A 120 -18.86 -16.43 7.81
N THR A 121 -19.25 -17.43 7.02
CA THR A 121 -20.23 -18.45 7.36
C THR A 121 -19.65 -19.39 8.41
#